data_AF-A0A9D7ZDJ9-F1
#
_entry.id   AF-A0A9D7ZDJ9-F1
#
_cell.length_a   1.000
_cell.length_b   1.000
_cell.length_c   1.000
_cell.angle_alpha   90.00
_cell.angle_beta   90.00
_cell.angle_gamma   90.00
#
_symmetry.space_group_name_H-M   'P 1'
#
loop_
_entity.id
_entity.type
_entity.pdbx_description
1 polymer ?
#
loop_
_entity_poly.entity_id
_entity_poly.type
_entity_poly.pdbx_seq_one_letter_code
_entity_poly.pdbx_strand_id
1 'polypeptide(L)'
;MYALADCNNFYASCERVFEPKLEGRPVVVLSNNDGCVVARSQEAKDAGIGMGEPAFKCRDRFDRHQVVVRSSNYTLYDDMSRRVVRSILEFVPDVEIYSIDEVFLDLRPLQH
;
A
#
# COMPACT_ATOMS: atom_id res chain seq x y z
N MET A 1 -1.51 16.61 -21.39
CA MET A 1 -2.25 16.36 -20.14
C MET A 1 -1.40 15.47 -19.25
N TYR A 2 -1.43 15.64 -17.93
CA TYR A 2 -0.75 14.75 -16.98
C TYR A 2 -1.78 14.07 -16.09
N ALA A 3 -1.46 12.86 -15.62
CA ALA A 3 -2.19 12.13 -14.60
C ALA A 3 -1.24 11.60 -13.52
N LEU A 4 -1.78 11.31 -12.33
CA LEU A 4 -1.09 10.64 -11.24
C LEU A 4 -1.83 9.34 -10.95
N ALA A 5 -1.11 8.22 -11.00
CA ALA A 5 -1.59 6.93 -10.50
C ALA A 5 -1.02 6.72 -9.10
N ASP A 6 -1.89 6.42 -8.13
CA ASP A 6 -1.56 6.15 -6.72
C ASP A 6 -2.27 4.85 -6.30
N CYS A 7 -1.50 3.88 -5.80
CA CYS A 7 -2.04 2.62 -5.33
C CYS A 7 -2.60 2.71 -3.91
N ASN A 8 -3.92 2.59 -3.77
CA ASN A 8 -4.59 2.59 -2.48
C ASN A 8 -4.03 1.56 -1.48
N ASN A 9 -3.69 2.03 -0.28
CA ASN A 9 -3.26 1.21 0.86
C ASN A 9 -2.12 0.23 0.49
N PHE A 10 -1.16 0.69 -0.33
CA PHE A 10 -0.30 -0.17 -1.14
C PHE A 10 0.28 -1.40 -0.44
N TYR A 11 0.96 -1.26 0.71
CA TYR A 11 1.54 -2.44 1.38
C TYR A 11 0.48 -3.42 1.88
N ALA A 12 -0.63 -2.93 2.44
CA ALA A 12 -1.72 -3.81 2.86
C ALA A 12 -2.36 -4.53 1.66
N SER A 13 -2.47 -3.84 0.52
CA SER A 13 -2.94 -4.41 -0.74
C SER A 13 -1.97 -5.47 -1.29
N CYS A 14 -0.65 -5.26 -1.17
CA CYS A 14 0.37 -6.25 -1.56
C CYS A 14 0.24 -7.56 -0.75
N GLU A 15 0.03 -7.47 0.56
CA GLU A 15 -0.20 -8.66 1.41
C GLU A 15 -1.46 -9.44 0.96
N ARG A 16 -2.54 -8.73 0.59
CA ARG A 16 -3.80 -9.34 0.14
C ARG A 16 -3.67 -10.11 -1.17
N VAL A 17 -2.77 -9.72 -2.07
CA VAL A 17 -2.52 -10.44 -3.34
C VAL A 17 -2.11 -11.89 -3.06
N PHE A 18 -1.30 -12.13 -2.02
CA PHE A 18 -0.80 -13.47 -1.68
C PHE A 18 -1.58 -14.14 -0.55
N GLU A 19 -2.35 -13.39 0.22
CA GLU A 19 -3.29 -13.91 1.21
C GLU A 19 -4.72 -13.37 1.00
N PRO A 20 -5.48 -13.87 0.00
CA PRO A 20 -6.82 -13.34 -0.33
C PRO A 20 -7.83 -13.37 0.83
N LYS A 21 -7.63 -14.24 1.83
CA LYS A 21 -8.42 -14.28 3.08
C LYS A 21 -8.33 -13.00 3.93
N LEU A 22 -7.42 -12.08 3.59
CA LEU A 22 -7.26 -10.78 4.24
C LEU A 22 -8.17 -9.70 3.63
N GLU A 23 -8.87 -9.99 2.54
CA GLU A 23 -9.86 -9.09 1.97
C GLU A 23 -11.01 -8.82 2.96
N GLY A 24 -11.43 -7.57 3.09
CA GLY A 24 -12.44 -7.16 4.08
C GLY A 24 -11.97 -7.20 5.55
N ARG A 25 -10.70 -7.52 5.82
CA ARG A 25 -10.14 -7.57 7.18
C ARG A 25 -9.26 -6.36 7.47
N PRO A 26 -9.24 -5.85 8.72
CA PRO A 26 -8.29 -4.83 9.12
C PRO A 26 -6.87 -5.39 9.12
N VAL A 27 -6.06 -4.90 8.19
CA VAL A 27 -4.63 -5.21 8.06
C VAL A 27 -3.80 -3.95 8.34
N VAL A 28 -2.71 -4.10 9.09
CA VAL A 28 -1.66 -3.09 9.26
C VAL A 28 -0.30 -3.69 8.94
N VAL A 29 0.57 -2.87 8.35
CA VAL A 29 1.99 -3.19 8.14
C VAL A 29 2.81 -2.28 9.04
N LEU A 30 3.73 -2.87 9.79
CA LEU A 30 4.62 -2.17 10.69
C LEU A 30 5.96 -1.85 10.02
N SER A 31 6.67 -0.84 10.54
CA SER A 31 8.02 -0.47 10.12
C SER A 31 9.03 -1.57 10.42
N ASN A 32 10.28 -1.37 9.99
CA ASN A 32 11.42 -2.12 10.53
C ASN A 32 11.37 -2.21 12.06
N ASN A 33 11.69 -3.39 12.58
CA ASN A 33 11.61 -3.76 14.00
C ASN A 33 10.21 -3.60 14.62
N ASP A 34 9.15 -3.61 13.81
CA ASP A 34 7.75 -3.56 14.24
C ASP A 34 7.41 -2.35 15.14
N GLY A 35 8.11 -1.23 14.92
CA GLY A 35 8.02 -0.04 15.78
C GLY A 35 6.72 0.75 15.61
N CYS A 36 6.38 1.11 14.38
CA CYS A 36 5.24 1.97 14.06
C CYS A 36 4.39 1.42 12.92
N VAL A 37 3.10 1.77 12.88
CA VAL A 37 2.22 1.48 11.74
C VAL A 37 2.63 2.34 10.54
N VAL A 38 3.04 1.72 9.44
CA VAL A 38 3.49 2.43 8.21
C VAL A 38 2.57 2.23 7.03
N ALA A 39 1.68 1.24 7.08
CA ALA A 39 0.56 1.13 6.16
C ALA A 39 -0.63 0.47 6.83
N ARG A 40 -1.82 0.72 6.29
CA ARG A 40 -3.09 0.26 6.86
C ARG A 40 -4.15 0.15 5.77
N SER A 41 -4.87 -0.97 5.79
CA SER A 41 -6.10 -1.17 5.03
C SER A 41 -7.17 -0.14 5.41
N GLN A 42 -8.23 -0.02 4.60
CA GLN A 42 -9.32 0.89 4.91
C GLN A 42 -10.04 0.49 6.21
N GLU A 43 -10.26 -0.80 6.42
CA GLU A 43 -10.90 -1.36 7.61
C GLU A 43 -10.09 -1.07 8.88
N ALA A 44 -8.75 -1.04 8.78
CA ALA A 44 -7.89 -0.61 9.89
C ALA A 44 -7.97 0.90 10.17
N LYS A 45 -8.14 1.74 9.13
CA LYS A 45 -8.39 3.18 9.32
C LYS A 45 -9.73 3.40 10.02
N ASP A 46 -10.77 2.69 9.59
CA ASP A 46 -12.12 2.78 10.15
C ASP A 46 -12.16 2.28 11.61
N ALA A 47 -11.28 1.33 11.97
CA ALA A 47 -11.01 0.91 13.35
C ALA A 47 -10.23 1.93 14.19
N GLY A 48 -9.93 3.12 13.63
CA GLY A 48 -9.28 4.22 14.35
C GLY A 48 -7.78 4.02 14.57
N ILE A 49 -7.10 3.20 13.76
CA ILE A 49 -5.65 3.02 13.83
C ILE A 49 -4.98 4.04 12.92
N GLY A 50 -4.24 4.98 13.50
CA GLY A 50 -3.52 6.06 12.84
C GLY A 50 -2.27 5.63 12.09
N MET A 51 -1.85 6.47 11.12
CA MET A 51 -0.56 6.33 10.45
C MET A 51 0.56 6.81 11.36
N GLY A 52 1.69 6.12 11.39
CA GLY A 52 2.86 6.48 12.21
C GLY A 52 2.68 6.22 13.70
N GLU A 53 1.55 5.65 14.13
CA GLU A 53 1.35 5.33 15.54
C GLU A 53 2.30 4.21 15.99
N PRO A 54 2.95 4.35 17.17
CA PRO A 54 3.74 3.27 17.73
C PRO A 54 2.89 2.02 17.97
N ALA A 55 3.33 0.87 17.47
CA ALA A 55 2.58 -0.38 17.52
C ALA A 55 2.19 -0.77 18.95
N PHE A 56 3.07 -0.52 19.92
CA PHE A 56 2.79 -0.82 21.33
C PHE A 56 1.60 -0.03 21.91
N LYS A 57 1.34 1.20 21.41
CA LYS A 57 0.17 2.01 21.79
C LYS A 57 -1.11 1.57 21.10
N CYS A 58 -1.00 0.73 20.07
CA CYS A 58 -2.13 0.24 19.30
C CYS A 58 -2.59 -1.16 19.71
N ARG A 59 -1.87 -1.86 20.60
CA ARG A 59 -2.15 -3.26 20.99
C ARG A 59 -3.61 -3.52 21.35
N ASP A 60 -4.19 -2.71 22.24
CA ASP A 60 -5.58 -2.87 22.65
C ASP A 60 -6.57 -2.71 21.48
N ARG A 61 -6.28 -1.81 20.53
CA ARG A 61 -7.07 -1.65 19.29
C ARG A 61 -6.86 -2.82 18.34
N PHE A 62 -5.64 -3.32 18.23
CA PHE A 62 -5.33 -4.49 17.42
C PHE A 62 -6.12 -5.71 17.88
N ASP A 63 -6.14 -5.96 19.19
CA ASP A 63 -6.86 -7.10 19.76
C ASP A 63 -8.37 -6.91 19.64
N ARG A 64 -8.89 -5.73 19.98
CA ARG A 64 -10.33 -5.41 19.93
C ARG A 64 -10.92 -5.57 18.53
N HIS A 65 -10.20 -5.13 17.51
CA HIS A 65 -10.67 -5.16 16.11
C HIS A 65 -10.12 -6.36 15.31
N GLN A 66 -9.45 -7.31 15.99
CA GLN A 66 -8.86 -8.50 15.37
C GLN A 66 -7.96 -8.17 14.16
N VAL A 67 -7.15 -7.13 14.33
CA VAL A 67 -6.28 -6.58 13.29
C VAL A 67 -5.19 -7.57 12.96
N VAL A 68 -5.01 -7.81 11.67
CA VAL A 68 -3.90 -8.58 11.15
C VAL A 68 -2.68 -7.67 11.08
N VAL A 69 -1.69 -7.97 11.91
CA VAL A 69 -0.41 -7.25 11.95
C VAL A 69 0.61 -7.99 11.08
N ARG A 70 1.32 -7.25 10.23
CA ARG A 70 2.41 -7.75 9.39
C ARG A 70 3.66 -6.91 9.64
N SER A 71 4.82 -7.56 9.72
CA SER A 71 6.10 -6.87 9.60
C SER A 71 6.31 -6.46 8.14
N SER A 72 7.02 -5.35 7.90
CA SER A 72 7.31 -4.87 6.55
C SER A 72 8.07 -5.89 5.71
N ASN A 73 7.55 -6.19 4.51
CA ASN A 73 8.20 -6.99 3.48
C ASN A 73 8.57 -6.12 2.27
N TYR A 74 9.63 -5.30 2.39
CA TYR A 74 10.00 -4.34 1.35
C TYR A 74 10.40 -4.98 0.01
N THR A 75 10.93 -6.21 0.02
CA THR A 75 11.22 -6.95 -1.22
C THR A 75 9.95 -7.28 -1.98
N LEU A 76 8.89 -7.69 -1.28
CA LEU A 76 7.57 -7.91 -1.88
C LEU A 76 7.00 -6.60 -2.44
N TYR A 77 7.07 -5.52 -1.67
CA TYR A 77 6.48 -4.24 -2.06
C TYR A 77 7.19 -3.63 -3.29
N ASP A 78 8.52 -3.75 -3.38
CA ASP A 78 9.29 -3.33 -4.56
C ASP A 78 8.93 -4.17 -5.80
N ASP A 79 8.83 -5.50 -5.66
CA ASP A 79 8.41 -6.37 -6.77
C ASP A 79 6.99 -6.04 -7.27
N MET A 80 6.05 -5.82 -6.35
CA MET A 80 4.69 -5.43 -6.69
C MET A 80 4.63 -4.05 -7.37
N SER A 81 5.43 -3.08 -6.91
CA SER A 81 5.51 -1.75 -7.53
C SER A 81 5.97 -1.84 -8.99
N ARG A 82 7.05 -2.60 -9.24
CA ARG A 82 7.56 -2.84 -10.60
C ARG A 82 6.51 -3.49 -11.50
N ARG A 83 5.69 -4.40 -10.98
CA ARG A 83 4.60 -5.04 -11.74
C ARG A 83 3.51 -4.04 -12.10
N VAL A 84 3.12 -3.14 -11.18
CA VAL A 84 2.17 -2.05 -11.44
C VAL A 84 2.69 -1.13 -12.53
N VAL A 85 3.93 -0.64 -12.38
CA VAL A 85 4.57 0.23 -13.38
C VAL A 85 4.63 -0.45 -14.75
N ARG A 86 5.01 -1.74 -14.80
CA ARG A 86 5.04 -2.49 -16.05
C ARG A 86 3.67 -2.55 -16.73
N SER A 87 2.60 -2.77 -15.97
CA SER A 87 1.23 -2.75 -16.52
C SER A 87 0.82 -1.37 -17.01
N ILE A 88 1.27 -0.29 -16.36
CA ILE A 88 1.02 1.08 -16.82
C ILE A 88 1.75 1.36 -18.15
N LEU A 89 3.00 0.93 -18.27
CA LEU A 89 3.83 1.13 -19.46
C LEU A 89 3.27 0.47 -20.73
N GLU A 90 2.36 -0.49 -20.59
CA GLU A 90 1.62 -1.07 -21.73
C GLU A 90 0.64 -0.06 -22.37
N PHE A 91 0.25 0.99 -21.65
CA PHE A 91 -0.72 2.00 -22.11
C PHE A 91 -0.12 3.40 -22.25
N VAL A 92 0.80 3.78 -21.34
CA VAL A 92 1.43 5.10 -21.33
C VAL A 92 2.95 4.92 -21.31
N PRO A 93 3.68 5.22 -22.40
CA PRO A 93 5.11 4.97 -22.45
C PRO A 93 5.93 5.97 -21.63
N ASP A 94 5.45 7.21 -21.51
CA ASP A 94 6.13 8.30 -20.82
C ASP A 94 5.62 8.44 -19.39
N VAL A 95 6.39 7.94 -18.42
CA VAL A 95 6.06 7.94 -16.99
C VAL A 95 7.25 8.37 -16.14
N GLU A 96 6.98 8.96 -14.98
CA GLU A 96 7.96 9.29 -13.94
C GLU A 96 7.54 8.59 -12.64
N ILE A 97 8.39 7.69 -12.12
CA ILE A 97 8.14 6.99 -10.86
C ILE A 97 8.47 7.96 -9.71
N TYR A 98 7.45 8.35 -8.95
CA TYR A 98 7.62 9.32 -7.85
C TYR A 98 7.94 8.61 -6.52
N SER A 99 7.22 7.53 -6.24
CA SER A 99 7.40 6.72 -5.03
C SER A 99 7.06 5.26 -5.31
N ILE A 100 6.96 4.44 -4.27
CA ILE A 100 6.72 3.00 -4.43
C ILE A 100 5.30 2.69 -4.93
N ASP A 101 4.34 3.58 -4.65
CA ASP A 101 2.94 3.45 -5.05
C ASP A 101 2.46 4.55 -5.99
N GLU A 102 3.27 5.58 -6.25
CA GLU A 102 2.90 6.75 -7.05
C GLU A 102 3.71 6.89 -8.34
N VAL A 103 3.01 7.10 -9.46
CA VAL A 103 3.59 7.26 -10.81
C VAL A 103 2.90 8.41 -11.54
N PHE A 104 3.67 9.39 -12.02
CA PHE A 104 3.16 10.42 -12.92
C PHE A 104 3.16 9.91 -14.36
N LEU A 105 2.10 10.21 -15.10
CA LEU A 105 1.85 9.76 -16.46
C LEU A 105 1.76 10.98 -17.39
N ASP A 106 2.56 11.01 -18.45
CA ASP A 106 2.39 11.96 -19.54
C ASP A 106 1.43 11.40 -20.58
N LEU A 107 0.23 11.98 -20.62
CA LEU A 107 -0.83 11.54 -21.53
C LEU A 107 -0.82 12.31 -22.86
N ARG A 108 0.08 13.28 -23.05
CA ARG A 108 0.18 14.03 -24.32
C ARG A 108 0.41 13.12 -25.54
N PRO A 109 1.24 12.06 -25.49
CA PRO A 109 1.44 11.17 -26.63
C PRO A 109 0.19 10.37 -27.03
N LEU A 110 -0.80 10.27 -26.14
CA LEU A 110 -2.04 9.52 -26.38
C LEU A 110 -3.17 10.36 -27.00
N GLN A 111 -2.98 11.67 -27.12
CA GLN A 111 -3.96 12.57 -27.71
C GLN A 111 -3.79 12.57 -29.23
N HIS A 112 -4.61 11.78 -29.92
CA HIS A 112 -4.84 11.89 -31.37
C HIS A 112 -5.86 12.99 -31.71
#